data_AF-A0A968CS97-F1
#
_entry.id   AF-A0A968CS97-F1
#
_cell.length_a   1.000
_cell.length_b   1.000
_cell.length_c   1.000
_cell.angle_alpha   90.00
_cell.angle_beta   90.00
_cell.angle_gamma   90.00
#
_symmetry.space_group_name_H-M   'P 1'
#
loop_
_entity.id
_entity.type
_entity.pdbx_description
1 polymer ?
#
loop_
_entity_poly.entity_id
_entity_poly.type
_entity_poly.pdbx_seq_one_letter_code
_entity_poly.pdbx_strand_id
1 'polypeptide(L)' 'MQLKALQKGMAQHEKVTEDRPAREGDFVLVDLEGLHAGEPVPEFAKTENFSMQIGKAVVSEEFDKQLT' A
#
# COMPACT_ATOMS: atom_id res chain seq x y z
N MET A 1 -21.87 -0.54 -16.22
CA MET A 1 -20.49 -1.05 -15.97
C MET A 1 -19.41 -0.04 -16.33
N GLN A 2 -19.48 0.66 -17.47
CA GLN A 2 -18.43 1.59 -17.92
C GLN A 2 -18.28 2.85 -17.05
N LEU A 3 -19.39 3.48 -16.62
CA LEU A 3 -19.34 4.74 -15.86
C LEU A 3 -18.61 4.59 -14.50
N LYS A 4 -18.83 3.49 -13.76
CA LYS A 4 -18.16 3.26 -12.47
C LYS A 4 -16.65 3.06 -12.61
N ALA A 5 -16.22 2.39 -13.69
CA ALA A 5 -14.79 2.20 -13.97
C ALA A 5 -14.13 3.54 -14.33
N LEU A 6 -14.81 4.37 -15.13
CA LEU A 6 -14.36 5.72 -15.46
C LEU A 6 -14.25 6.61 -14.21
N GLN A 7 -15.28 6.62 -13.36
CA GLN A 7 -15.28 7.35 -12.09
C GLN A 7 -14.11 6.94 -11.18
N LYS A 8 -13.84 5.63 -11.10
CA LYS A 8 -12.72 5.11 -10.30
C LYS A 8 -11.36 5.54 -10.86
N GLY A 9 -11.21 5.56 -12.19
CA GLY A 9 -9.96 5.98 -12.84
C GLY A 9 -9.67 7.48 -12.78
N MET A 10 -10.69 8.32 -12.57
CA MET A 10 -10.56 9.77 -12.44
C MET A 10 -10.44 10.26 -10.98
N ALA A 11 -10.50 9.35 -10.00
CA ALA A 11 -10.37 9.71 -8.60
C ALA A 11 -8.95 10.22 -8.28
N GLN A 12 -8.85 11.25 -7.44
CA GLN A 12 -7.58 11.78 -6.97
C GLN A 12 -7.29 11.30 -5.55
N HIS A 13 -6.02 10.99 -5.27
CA HIS A 13 -5.58 10.72 -3.90
C HIS A 13 -5.39 12.04 -3.17
N GLU A 14 -6.22 12.28 -2.15
CA GLU A 14 -6.03 13.39 -1.22
C GLU A 14 -5.23 12.94 -0.01
N LYS A 15 -4.32 13.80 0.45
CA LYS A 15 -3.53 13.52 1.65
C LYS A 15 -4.46 13.53 2.86
N VAL A 16 -4.46 12.45 3.63
CA VAL A 16 -5.12 12.41 4.94
C VAL A 16 -4.39 13.37 5.88
N THR A 17 -5.08 14.39 6.37
CA THR A 17 -4.54 15.41 7.30
C THR A 17 -4.91 15.15 8.75
N GLU A 18 -5.86 14.25 8.99
CA GLU A 18 -6.25 13.80 10.32
C GLU A 18 -5.16 12.92 10.94
N ASP A 19 -4.84 13.16 12.20
CA ASP A 19 -3.97 12.29 12.98
C ASP A 19 -4.78 11.08 13.47
N ARG A 20 -4.82 10.04 12.63
CA ARG A 20 -5.52 8.78 12.88
C ARG A 20 -4.65 7.61 12.42
N PRO A 21 -4.84 6.40 13.00
CA PRO A 21 -4.25 5.19 12.46
C PRO A 21 -4.65 4.96 10.99
N ALA A 22 -3.76 4.31 10.25
CA ALA A 22 -4.10 3.81 8.93
C ALA A 22 -5.16 2.70 9.05
N ARG A 23 -6.01 2.55 8.04
CA ARG A 23 -7.09 1.57 8.00
C ARG A 23 -7.26 1.01 6.60
N GLU A 24 -8.04 -0.06 6.49
CA GLU A 24 -8.38 -0.67 5.20
C GLU A 24 -8.90 0.38 4.19
N GLY A 25 -8.38 0.33 2.97
CA GLY A 25 -8.73 1.25 1.89
C GLY A 25 -7.88 2.50 1.79
N ASP A 26 -7.10 2.86 2.83
CA ASP A 26 -6.15 3.97 2.77
C ASP A 26 -5.01 3.67 1.78
N PHE A 27 -4.48 4.74 1.18
CA PHE A 27 -3.24 4.71 0.41
C PHE A 27 -2.09 5.18 1.31
N VAL A 28 -1.04 4.37 1.38
CA VAL A 28 0.15 4.66 2.18
C VAL A 28 1.38 4.70 1.29
N LEU A 29 2.38 5.47 1.72
CA LEU A 29 3.74 5.42 1.20
C LEU A 29 4.59 4.74 2.27
N VAL A 30 5.23 3.64 1.91
CA VAL A 30 6.08 2.87 2.82
C VAL A 30 7.46 2.67 2.22
N ASP A 31 8.47 2.69 3.08
CA ASP A 31 9.80 2.22 2.73
C ASP A 31 9.88 0.74 3.14
N LEU A 32 10.15 -0.14 2.18
CA LEU A 32 10.15 -1.58 2.40
C LEU A 32 11.42 -2.24 1.87
N GLU A 33 11.82 -3.32 2.54
CA GLU A 33 12.90 -4.21 2.14
C GLU A 33 12.51 -5.63 2.56
N GLY A 34 12.57 -6.58 1.63
CA GLY A 34 12.36 -7.98 1.91
C GLY A 34 13.69 -8.68 2.15
N LEU A 35 13.77 -9.37 3.29
CA LEU A 35 14.92 -10.19 3.65
C LEU A 35 14.48 -11.65 3.75
N HIS A 36 15.28 -12.55 3.20
CA HIS A 36 15.14 -13.99 3.38
C HIS A 36 16.42 -14.54 3.99
N ALA A 37 16.32 -15.15 5.18
CA ALA A 37 17.48 -15.60 5.96
C ALA A 37 18.54 -14.51 6.22
N GLY A 38 18.10 -13.24 6.29
CA GLY A 38 18.99 -12.07 6.48
C GLY A 38 19.57 -11.49 5.19
N GLU A 39 19.34 -12.11 4.04
CA GLU A 39 19.79 -11.62 2.73
C GLU A 39 18.64 -10.95 1.97
N PRO A 40 18.86 -9.81 1.29
CA PRO A 40 17.82 -9.17 0.48
C PRO A 40 17.31 -10.08 -0.63
N VAL A 41 15.98 -10.11 -0.82
CA VAL A 41 15.37 -10.79 -1.96
C VAL A 41 15.18 -9.82 -3.12
N PRO A 42 15.54 -10.18 -4.36
CA PRO A 42 15.42 -9.28 -5.52
C PRO A 42 13.99 -8.77 -5.77
N GLU A 43 12.99 -9.60 -5.45
CA GLU A 43 11.56 -9.30 -5.62
C GLU A 43 11.07 -8.19 -4.68
N PHE A 44 11.75 -8.00 -3.55
CA PHE A 44 11.47 -6.95 -2.56
C PHE A 44 12.76 -6.19 -2.25
N ALA A 45 13.46 -5.76 -3.30
CA ALA A 45 14.59 -4.87 -3.15
C ALA A 45 14.18 -3.62 -2.35
N LYS A 46 15.13 -3.06 -1.59
CA LYS A 46 14.91 -1.84 -0.81
C LYS A 46 14.30 -0.75 -1.69
N THR A 47 13.06 -0.39 -1.39
CA THR A 47 12.24 0.55 -2.15
C THR A 47 11.70 1.60 -1.21
N GLU A 48 11.96 2.86 -1.55
CA GLU A 48 11.45 4.01 -0.81
C GLU A 48 10.19 4.57 -1.47
N ASN A 49 9.29 5.14 -0.67
CA ASN A 49 8.04 5.74 -1.12
C ASN A 49 7.17 4.79 -1.97
N PHE A 50 7.15 3.49 -1.64
CA PHE A 50 6.30 2.53 -2.32
C PHE A 50 4.83 2.80 -2.01
N SER A 51 4.04 3.08 -3.03
CA SER A 51 2.61 3.36 -2.88
C SER A 51 1.79 2.08 -2.93
N MET A 52 1.00 1.85 -1.89
CA MET A 52 0.07 0.73 -1.84
C MET A 52 -1.25 1.09 -1.16
N GLN A 53 -2.28 0.32 -1.49
CA GLN A 53 -3.59 0.39 -0.84
C GLN A 53 -3.74 -0.75 0.17
N ILE A 54 -4.06 -0.42 1.42
CA ILE A 54 -4.29 -1.41 2.48
C ILE A 54 -5.56 -2.22 2.17
N GLY A 55 -5.50 -3.55 2.32
CA GLY A 55 -6.60 -4.48 2.02
C GLY A 55 -6.56 -5.04 0.60
N LYS A 56 -5.48 -4.80 -0.14
CA LYS A 56 -5.25 -5.37 -1.48
C LYS A 56 -4.22 -6.49 -1.50
N ALA A 57 -3.60 -6.80 -0.35
CA ALA A 57 -2.55 -7.80 -0.23
C ALA A 57 -1.44 -7.60 -1.29
N VAL A 58 -1.02 -6.34 -1.49
CA VAL A 58 0.02 -5.98 -2.48
C VAL A 58 1.34 -6.67 -2.12
N VAL A 59 1.66 -6.76 -0.83
CA VAL A 59 2.79 -7.54 -0.29
C VAL A 59 2.29 -8.88 0.26
N SER A 60 1.40 -8.84 1.25
CA SER A 60 0.67 -10.01 1.77
C SER A 60 -0.51 -9.55 2.62
N GLU A 61 -1.46 -10.45 2.92
CA GLU A 61 -2.55 -10.14 3.85
C GLU A 61 -2.05 -9.84 5.27
N GLU A 62 -0.97 -10.51 5.70
CA GLU A 62 -0.39 -10.29 7.02
C GLU A 62 0.28 -8.92 7.13
N PHE A 63 0.93 -8.48 6.05
CA PHE A 63 1.50 -7.14 5.98
C PHE A 63 0.43 -6.07 6.13
N ASP A 64 -0.71 -6.20 5.44
CA ASP A 64 -1.82 -5.27 5.54
C ASP A 64 -2.37 -5.18 6.98
N LYS A 65 -2.44 -6.31 7.71
CA LYS A 65 -2.89 -6.34 9.11
C LYS A 65 -1.93 -5.65 10.09
N GLN A 66 -0.63 -5.61 9.78
CA GLN A 66 0.34 -4.93 10.63
C GLN A 66 0.32 -3.40 10.45
N LEU A 67 -0.27 -2.91 9.36
CA LEU A 67 -0.40 -1.48 9.08
C LEU A 67 -1.61 -0.83 9.75
N THR A 68 -2.57 -1.62 10.23
CA THR A 68 -3.85 -1.15 10.81
C THR A 68 -3.98 -1.56 12.27
#